data_AF-A0A415LYN7-F1
#
_entry.id   AF-A0A415LYN7-F1
#
_cell.length_a   1.000
_cell.length_b   1.000
_cell.length_c   1.000
_cell.angle_alpha   90.00
_cell.angle_beta   90.00
_cell.angle_gamma   90.00
#
_symmetry.space_group_name_H-M   'P 1'
#
loop_
_entity.id
_entity.type
_entity.pdbx_description
1 polymer ?
#
loop_
_entity_poly.entity_id
_entity_poly.type
_entity_poly.pdbx_seq_one_letter_code
_entity_poly.pdbx_strand_id
1 'polypeptide(L)'
;MIDDNFIKNLYQYTRKRINFLFPGIDINYMDISHSVIADERFSIENWRDLVDRLIYDEVSFIKRNNRFGEADLAIRNTPENILLCNKCGEYVPESKFYLSTKICNSCYYIENREKILKNNKAYRIRNRDKLLARRKELRNANIEHYRELERASYKRRYKVNKEKILEKNRKYQLAHKSEIREYMKVYYQKNKSKWKQ
;
A
#
# COMPACT_ATOMS: atom_id res chain seq x y z
N MET A 1 -20.10 -9.62 23.11
CA MET A 1 -19.66 -8.22 23.27
C MET A 1 -18.13 -8.23 23.25
N ILE A 2 -17.48 -7.26 22.63
CA ILE A 2 -16.01 -7.18 22.70
C ILE A 2 -15.66 -6.69 24.10
N ASP A 3 -14.97 -7.52 24.87
CA ASP A 3 -14.49 -7.19 26.21
C ASP A 3 -12.97 -7.22 26.28
N ASP A 4 -12.41 -6.72 27.38
CA ASP A 4 -10.95 -6.63 27.57
C ASP A 4 -10.26 -7.99 27.54
N ASN A 5 -10.97 -9.06 27.91
CA ASN A 5 -10.44 -10.41 27.91
C ASN A 5 -10.32 -10.95 26.47
N PHE A 6 -11.31 -10.65 25.64
CA PHE A 6 -11.29 -10.93 24.21
C PHE A 6 -10.16 -10.19 23.50
N ILE A 7 -9.98 -8.88 23.77
CA ILE A 7 -8.90 -8.07 23.18
C ILE A 7 -7.52 -8.66 23.54
N LYS A 8 -7.32 -9.01 24.82
CA LYS A 8 -6.07 -9.66 25.27
C LYS A 8 -5.83 -11.00 24.57
N ASN A 9 -6.88 -11.82 24.43
CA ASN A 9 -6.79 -13.10 23.75
C ASN A 9 -6.48 -12.94 22.25
N LEU A 10 -7.13 -11.98 21.59
CA LEU A 10 -6.87 -11.62 20.20
C LEU A 10 -5.40 -11.23 19.99
N TYR A 11 -4.85 -10.34 20.82
CA TYR A 11 -3.45 -9.91 20.68
C TYR A 11 -2.47 -11.06 20.89
N GLN A 12 -2.70 -11.89 21.91
CA GLN A 12 -1.86 -13.05 22.20
C GLN A 12 -1.91 -14.07 21.06
N TYR A 13 -3.11 -14.34 20.53
CA TYR A 13 -3.30 -15.26 19.42
C TYR A 13 -2.63 -14.72 18.16
N THR A 14 -2.89 -13.48 17.75
CA THR A 14 -2.30 -12.85 16.56
C THR A 14 -0.77 -12.87 16.62
N ARG A 15 -0.19 -12.49 17.77
CA ARG A 15 1.27 -12.52 17.97
C ARG A 15 1.86 -13.92 17.83
N LYS A 16 1.25 -14.92 18.50
CA LYS A 16 1.68 -16.32 18.39
C LYS A 16 1.54 -16.84 16.97
N ARG A 17 0.46 -16.47 16.29
CA ARG A 17 0.13 -16.94 14.94
C ARG A 17 1.08 -16.39 13.88
N ILE A 18 1.43 -15.09 13.97
CA ILE A 18 2.47 -14.47 13.12
C ILE A 18 3.80 -15.20 13.30
N ASN A 19 4.25 -15.38 14.55
CA ASN A 19 5.52 -16.06 14.84
C ASN A 19 5.54 -17.53 14.36
N PHE A 20 4.40 -18.20 14.41
CA PHE A 20 4.27 -19.60 13.97
C PHE A 20 4.27 -19.73 12.44
N LEU A 21 3.44 -18.93 11.74
CA LEU A 21 3.29 -19.03 10.29
C LEU A 21 4.46 -18.38 9.54
N PHE A 22 5.04 -17.32 10.10
CA PHE A 22 6.00 -16.45 9.44
C PHE A 22 7.10 -15.98 10.42
N PRO A 23 7.96 -16.91 10.90
CA PRO A 23 9.02 -16.55 11.83
C PRO A 23 9.97 -15.51 11.23
N GLY A 24 10.25 -14.45 11.99
CA GLY A 24 11.19 -13.38 11.59
C GLY A 24 10.61 -12.33 10.63
N ILE A 25 9.33 -12.41 10.27
CA ILE A 25 8.66 -11.33 9.52
C ILE A 25 8.17 -10.26 10.50
N ASP A 26 8.56 -9.02 10.26
CA ASP A 26 8.14 -7.86 11.06
C ASP A 26 6.72 -7.42 10.66
N ILE A 27 5.72 -8.00 11.32
CA ILE A 27 4.31 -7.61 11.23
C ILE A 27 3.83 -7.15 12.61
N ASN A 28 3.26 -5.96 12.67
CA ASN A 28 2.67 -5.45 13.90
C ASN A 28 1.36 -6.19 14.23
N TYR A 29 1.43 -7.08 15.21
CA TYR A 29 0.27 -7.86 15.65
C TYR A 29 -0.88 -7.01 16.21
N MET A 30 -0.61 -5.79 16.69
CA MET A 30 -1.65 -4.87 17.16
C MET A 30 -2.46 -4.32 15.98
N ASP A 31 -1.80 -3.95 14.88
CA ASP A 31 -2.47 -3.42 13.69
C ASP A 31 -3.36 -4.47 13.02
N ILE A 32 -2.89 -5.72 12.96
CA ILE A 32 -3.70 -6.85 12.51
C ILE A 32 -4.90 -7.04 13.42
N SER A 33 -4.71 -7.03 14.74
CA SER A 33 -5.77 -7.25 15.71
C SER A 33 -6.83 -6.14 15.67
N HIS A 34 -6.43 -4.88 15.53
CA HIS A 34 -7.37 -3.78 15.31
C HIS A 34 -8.11 -3.92 13.98
N SER A 35 -7.42 -4.37 12.93
CA SER A 35 -8.02 -4.62 11.61
C SER A 35 -9.04 -5.75 11.64
N VAL A 36 -8.85 -6.77 12.48
CA VAL A 36 -9.84 -7.85 12.71
C VAL A 36 -11.13 -7.28 13.28
N ILE A 37 -11.03 -6.42 14.30
CA ILE A 37 -12.20 -5.81 14.95
C ILE A 37 -12.90 -4.82 14.02
N ALA A 38 -12.15 -4.15 13.15
CA ALA A 38 -12.65 -3.21 12.17
C ALA A 38 -13.16 -3.84 10.87
N ASP A 39 -12.97 -5.16 10.65
CA ASP A 39 -13.42 -5.85 9.43
C ASP A 39 -14.94 -5.98 9.43
N GLU A 40 -15.59 -5.59 8.33
CA GLU A 40 -17.06 -5.69 8.16
C GLU A 40 -17.60 -7.12 8.35
N ARG A 41 -16.74 -8.14 8.19
CA ARG A 41 -17.10 -9.56 8.34
C ARG A 41 -16.89 -10.08 9.76
N PHE A 42 -16.42 -9.25 10.69
CA PHE A 42 -16.09 -9.66 12.04
C PHE A 42 -17.28 -10.26 12.79
N SER A 43 -17.07 -11.44 13.37
CA SER A 43 -17.91 -12.05 14.39
C SER A 43 -17.03 -12.69 15.47
N ILE A 44 -17.61 -12.89 16.66
CA ILE A 44 -16.92 -13.55 17.79
C ILE A 44 -16.54 -15.00 17.46
N GLU A 45 -17.17 -15.59 16.45
CA GLU A 45 -16.94 -16.99 16.05
C GLU A 45 -15.86 -17.11 14.97
N ASN A 46 -15.65 -16.08 14.15
CA ASN A 46 -14.78 -16.14 12.97
C ASN A 46 -13.47 -15.35 13.07
N TRP A 47 -13.21 -14.70 14.21
CA TRP A 47 -12.07 -13.79 14.37
C TRP A 47 -10.72 -14.46 14.11
N ARG A 48 -10.57 -15.77 14.39
CA ARG A 48 -9.33 -16.52 14.12
C ARG A 48 -9.05 -16.66 12.62
N ASP A 49 -10.09 -16.91 11.83
CA ASP A 49 -9.98 -16.99 10.37
C ASP A 49 -9.70 -15.61 9.76
N LEU A 50 -10.24 -14.55 10.37
CA LEU A 50 -9.92 -13.16 10.00
C LEU A 50 -8.48 -12.80 10.33
N VAL A 51 -7.96 -13.20 11.49
CA VAL A 51 -6.54 -13.04 11.85
C VAL A 51 -5.67 -13.71 10.79
N ASP A 52 -5.90 -14.99 10.48
CA ASP A 52 -5.10 -15.71 9.50
C ASP A 52 -5.14 -15.01 8.13
N ARG A 53 -6.33 -14.66 7.64
CA ARG A 53 -6.50 -13.96 6.36
C ARG A 53 -5.72 -12.64 6.31
N LEU A 54 -5.84 -11.80 7.35
CA LEU A 54 -5.18 -10.51 7.41
C LEU A 54 -3.66 -10.64 7.52
N ILE A 55 -3.16 -11.66 8.23
CA ILE A 55 -1.72 -11.98 8.24
C ILE A 55 -1.26 -12.33 6.82
N TYR A 56 -1.97 -13.21 6.10
CA TYR A 56 -1.60 -13.58 4.74
C TYR A 56 -1.68 -12.40 3.76
N ASP A 57 -2.67 -11.53 3.88
CA ASP A 57 -2.80 -10.32 3.07
C ASP A 57 -1.63 -9.36 3.31
N GLU A 58 -1.24 -9.16 4.57
CA GLU A 58 -0.12 -8.31 4.96
C GLU A 58 1.22 -8.90 4.49
N VAL A 59 1.44 -10.21 4.68
CA VAL A 59 2.61 -10.91 4.15
C VAL A 59 2.65 -10.83 2.62
N SER A 60 1.51 -10.97 1.94
CA SER A 60 1.42 -10.84 0.49
C SER A 60 1.72 -9.41 0.02
N PHE A 61 1.28 -8.40 0.78
CA PHE A 61 1.64 -7.01 0.54
C PHE A 61 3.13 -6.76 0.73
N ILE A 62 3.69 -7.22 1.86
CA ILE A 62 5.12 -7.16 2.16
C ILE A 62 5.93 -7.87 1.06
N LYS A 63 5.56 -9.09 0.67
CA LYS A 63 6.25 -9.85 -0.39
C LYS A 63 6.14 -9.18 -1.76
N ARG A 64 4.99 -8.60 -2.11
CA ARG A 64 4.82 -7.86 -3.37
C ARG A 64 5.68 -6.59 -3.40
N ASN A 65 5.79 -5.90 -2.27
CA ASN A 65 6.66 -4.73 -2.12
C ASN A 65 8.15 -5.11 -1.99
N ASN A 66 8.42 -6.31 -1.46
CA ASN A 66 9.74 -6.93 -1.34
C ASN A 66 10.10 -7.85 -2.51
N ARG A 67 9.43 -7.79 -3.68
CA ARG A 67 9.90 -8.47 -4.91
C ARG A 67 11.24 -7.91 -5.43
N PHE A 68 11.83 -6.95 -4.71
CA PHE A 68 13.24 -6.53 -4.80
C PHE A 68 14.17 -7.23 -3.79
N GLY A 69 13.70 -8.17 -2.95
CA GLY A 69 14.29 -8.36 -1.62
C GLY A 69 14.52 -9.77 -1.06
N GLU A 70 14.44 -10.87 -1.84
CA GLU A 70 14.92 -12.17 -1.31
C GLU A 70 16.44 -12.17 -1.09
N ALA A 71 17.20 -11.51 -1.97
CA ALA A 71 18.62 -11.23 -1.75
C ALA A 71 18.83 -10.25 -0.58
N ASP A 72 18.03 -9.18 -0.48
CA ASP A 72 18.16 -8.19 0.61
C ASP A 72 17.77 -8.75 2.00
N LEU A 73 16.82 -9.69 2.09
CA LEU A 73 16.42 -10.33 3.36
C LEU A 73 17.50 -11.30 3.86
N ALA A 74 18.16 -12.03 2.94
CA ALA A 74 19.32 -12.84 3.27
C ALA A 74 20.49 -11.95 3.76
N ILE A 75 20.72 -10.79 3.12
CA ILE A 75 21.72 -9.79 3.52
C ILE A 75 21.39 -9.17 4.88
N ARG A 76 20.13 -8.84 5.18
CA ARG A 76 19.72 -8.25 6.47
C ARG A 76 19.82 -9.22 7.66
N ASN A 77 19.80 -10.52 7.41
CA ASN A 77 19.84 -11.55 8.44
C ASN A 77 21.24 -12.14 8.66
N THR A 78 22.26 -11.65 7.96
CA THR A 78 23.64 -11.99 8.30
C THR A 78 24.03 -11.27 9.60
N PRO A 79 24.66 -11.95 10.57
CA PRO A 79 25.18 -11.29 11.75
C PRO A 79 26.19 -10.21 11.33
N GLU A 80 25.82 -8.94 11.50
CA GLU A 80 26.69 -7.80 11.22
C GLU A 80 27.55 -7.48 12.45
N ASN A 81 28.80 -7.09 12.22
CA ASN A 81 29.63 -6.54 13.29
C ASN A 81 29.02 -5.25 13.81
N ILE A 82 28.95 -5.10 15.13
CA ILE A 82 28.51 -3.85 15.76
C ILE A 82 29.75 -3.02 16.05
N LEU A 83 29.79 -1.81 15.51
CA LEU A 83 30.93 -0.89 15.62
C LEU A 83 30.53 0.36 16.41
N LEU A 84 31.48 0.92 17.15
CA LEU A 84 31.29 2.17 17.91
C LEU A 84 31.54 3.38 17.02
N CYS A 85 30.59 4.31 16.96
CA CYS A 85 30.77 5.56 16.21
C CYS A 85 31.70 6.51 16.95
N ASN A 86 32.80 6.90 16.31
CA ASN A 86 33.78 7.83 16.90
C ASN A 86 33.21 9.23 17.21
N LYS A 87 32.06 9.59 16.61
CA LYS A 87 31.46 10.91 16.78
C LYS A 87 30.33 10.94 17.81
N CYS A 88 29.36 10.04 17.71
CA CYS A 88 28.20 10.02 18.62
C CYS A 88 28.33 9.00 19.76
N GLY A 89 29.35 8.13 19.75
CA GLY A 89 29.53 7.10 20.78
C GLY A 89 28.47 6.00 20.74
N GLU A 90 27.66 5.92 19.68
CA GLU A 90 26.61 4.92 19.53
C GLU A 90 27.16 3.65 18.88
N TYR A 91 26.75 2.50 19.39
CA TYR A 91 27.00 1.19 18.78
C TYR A 91 26.01 0.97 17.65
N VAL A 92 26.48 0.93 16.39
CA VAL A 92 25.62 0.71 15.24
C VAL A 92 26.17 -0.41 14.33
N PRO A 93 25.31 -1.08 13.55
CA PRO A 93 25.76 -2.14 12.64
C PRO A 93 26.74 -1.61 11.58
N GLU A 94 27.68 -2.44 11.15
CA GLU A 94 28.69 -2.10 10.14
C GLU A 94 28.09 -1.55 8.83
N SER A 95 26.92 -2.04 8.40
CA SER A 95 26.18 -1.51 7.24
C SER A 95 25.75 -0.05 7.39
N LYS A 96 25.72 0.45 8.62
CA LYS A 96 25.37 1.84 8.97
C LYS A 96 26.60 2.71 9.16
N PHE A 97 27.79 2.23 8.85
CA PHE A 97 29.02 3.02 8.88
C PHE A 97 29.43 3.55 7.52
N TYR A 98 29.97 4.76 7.53
CA TYR A 98 30.83 5.22 6.46
C TYR A 98 32.24 4.71 6.77
N LEU A 99 32.57 3.53 6.22
CA LEU A 99 33.71 2.71 6.64
C LEU A 99 35.06 3.44 6.58
N SER A 100 35.25 4.39 5.67
CA SER A 100 36.51 5.12 5.54
C SER A 100 36.80 6.09 6.69
N THR A 101 35.79 6.48 7.47
CA THR A 101 35.91 7.50 8.53
C THR A 101 35.51 6.99 9.92
N LYS A 102 35.07 5.72 10.04
CA LYS A 102 34.59 5.12 11.31
C LYS A 102 33.56 5.99 12.04
N ILE A 103 32.68 6.64 11.28
CA ILE A 103 31.51 7.36 11.79
C ILE A 103 30.24 6.76 11.18
N CYS A 104 29.14 6.83 11.93
CA CYS A 104 27.86 6.35 11.44
C CYS A 104 27.35 7.24 10.28
N ASN A 105 26.57 6.64 9.38
CA ASN A 105 25.97 7.30 8.22
C ASN A 105 25.14 8.52 8.61
N SER A 106 24.50 8.49 9.79
CA SER A 106 23.76 9.63 10.35
C SER A 106 24.67 10.83 10.62
N CYS A 107 25.76 10.63 11.37
CA CYS A 107 26.74 11.69 11.65
C CYS A 107 27.37 12.22 10.37
N TYR A 108 27.75 11.34 9.44
CA TYR A 108 28.29 11.73 8.14
C TYR A 108 27.29 12.58 7.35
N TYR A 109 26.02 12.16 7.30
CA TYR A 109 24.97 12.91 6.60
C TYR A 109 24.74 14.29 7.22
N ILE A 110 24.70 14.41 8.54
CA ILE A 110 24.49 15.68 9.25
C ILE A 110 25.60 16.66 8.91
N GLU A 111 26.85 16.24 8.99
CA GLU A 111 28.02 17.08 8.65
C GLU A 111 28.05 17.50 7.17
N ASN A 112 27.67 16.59 6.27
CA ASN A 112 27.80 16.79 4.83
C ASN A 112 26.48 17.17 4.15
N ARG A 113 25.44 17.50 4.94
CA ARG A 113 24.07 17.64 4.48
C ARG A 113 23.95 18.60 3.31
N GLU A 114 24.53 19.78 3.43
CA GLU A 114 24.45 20.82 2.41
C GLU A 114 25.12 20.40 1.09
N LYS A 115 26.31 19.80 1.18
CA LYS A 115 27.06 19.29 0.03
C LYS A 115 26.28 18.16 -0.67
N ILE A 116 25.73 17.21 0.10
CA ILE A 116 24.90 16.11 -0.41
C ILE A 116 23.65 16.66 -1.11
N LEU A 117 22.94 17.59 -0.48
CA LEU A 117 21.73 18.20 -1.06
C LEU A 117 22.03 18.97 -2.34
N LYS A 118 23.12 19.76 -2.37
CA LYS A 118 23.58 20.49 -3.56
C LYS A 118 23.90 19.53 -4.69
N ASN A 119 24.66 18.47 -4.41
CA ASN A 119 25.02 17.46 -5.41
C ASN A 119 23.79 16.70 -5.94
N ASN A 120 22.87 16.31 -5.05
CA ASN A 120 21.62 15.64 -5.43
C ASN A 120 20.73 16.53 -6.30
N LYS A 121 20.63 17.82 -5.98
CA LYS A 121 19.90 18.80 -6.79
C LYS A 121 20.54 18.94 -8.18
N ALA A 122 21.86 19.11 -8.25
CA ALA A 122 22.59 19.18 -9.51
C ALA A 122 22.46 17.90 -10.34
N TYR A 123 22.49 16.72 -9.70
CA TYR A 123 22.26 15.44 -10.38
C TYR A 123 20.84 15.36 -10.97
N ARG A 124 19.81 15.73 -10.21
CA ARG A 124 18.42 15.72 -10.68
C ARG A 124 18.18 16.67 -11.85
N ILE A 125 18.83 17.84 -11.84
CA ILE A 125 18.74 18.81 -12.94
C ILE A 125 19.40 18.24 -14.19
N ARG A 126 20.65 17.75 -14.08
CA ARG A 126 21.41 17.19 -15.21
C ARG A 126 20.78 15.93 -15.81
N ASN A 127 20.09 15.13 -14.99
CA ASN A 127 19.50 13.85 -15.40
C ASN A 127 17.97 13.91 -15.48
N ARG A 128 17.38 15.10 -15.54
CA ARG A 128 15.92 15.29 -15.48
C ARG A 128 15.19 14.43 -16.50
N ASP A 129 15.65 14.45 -17.75
CA ASP A 129 14.96 13.76 -18.84
C ASP A 129 15.08 12.24 -18.73
N LYS A 130 16.26 11.73 -18.34
CA LYS A 130 16.47 10.30 -18.06
C LYS A 130 15.59 9.82 -16.90
N LEU A 131 15.47 10.61 -15.83
CA LEU A 131 14.61 10.28 -14.69
C LEU A 131 13.13 10.29 -15.07
N LEU A 132 12.70 11.24 -15.90
CA LEU A 132 11.32 11.32 -16.40
C LEU A 132 10.99 10.17 -17.35
N ALA A 133 11.90 9.83 -18.27
CA ALA A 133 11.75 8.70 -19.17
C ALA A 133 11.59 7.39 -18.38
N ARG A 134 12.50 7.13 -17.44
CA ARG A 134 12.42 5.96 -16.55
C ARG A 134 11.13 5.92 -15.74
N ARG A 135 10.66 7.06 -15.25
CA ARG A 135 9.38 7.16 -14.53
C ARG A 135 8.19 6.83 -15.44
N LYS A 136 8.21 7.31 -16.68
CA LYS A 136 7.18 7.03 -17.68
C LYS A 136 7.16 5.54 -18.05
N GLU A 137 8.33 4.94 -18.27
CA GLU A 137 8.48 3.50 -18.52
C GLU A 137 7.92 2.67 -17.37
N LEU A 138 8.30 2.99 -16.12
CA LEU A 138 7.78 2.30 -14.93
C LEU A 138 6.25 2.42 -14.84
N ARG A 139 5.70 3.60 -15.12
CA ARG A 139 4.25 3.84 -15.11
C ARG A 139 3.54 3.04 -16.20
N ASN A 140 4.13 2.95 -17.38
CA ASN A 140 3.58 2.20 -18.51
C ASN A 140 3.65 0.69 -18.26
N ALA A 141 4.76 0.19 -17.74
CA ALA A 141 4.93 -1.22 -17.37
C ALA A 141 3.91 -1.68 -16.31
N ASN A 142 3.50 -0.77 -15.42
CA ASN A 142 2.55 -1.03 -14.34
C ASN A 142 1.17 -0.40 -14.57
N ILE A 143 0.83 -0.04 -15.81
CA ILE A 143 -0.38 0.75 -16.11
C ILE A 143 -1.66 0.05 -15.64
N GLU A 144 -1.73 -1.27 -15.77
CA GLU A 144 -2.91 -2.03 -15.35
C GLU A 144 -3.02 -2.10 -13.83
N HIS A 145 -1.90 -2.22 -13.11
CA HIS A 145 -1.88 -2.12 -11.65
C HIS A 145 -2.42 -0.77 -11.16
N TYR A 146 -2.02 0.34 -11.79
CA TYR A 146 -2.56 1.66 -11.47
C TYR A 146 -4.06 1.79 -11.78
N ARG A 147 -4.53 1.20 -12.89
CA ARG A 147 -5.95 1.17 -13.23
C ARG A 147 -6.77 0.32 -12.26
N GLU A 148 -6.23 -0.79 -11.79
CA GLU A 148 -6.88 -1.61 -10.77
C GLU A 148 -7.03 -0.86 -9.45
N LEU A 149 -5.98 -0.16 -9.02
CA LEU A 149 -6.04 0.72 -7.84
C LEU A 149 -7.12 1.80 -8.01
N GLU A 150 -7.21 2.39 -9.20
CA GLU A 150 -8.23 3.40 -9.52
C GLU A 150 -9.64 2.81 -9.53
N ARG A 151 -9.86 1.66 -10.17
CA ARG A 151 -11.14 0.92 -10.14
C ARG A 151 -11.53 0.54 -8.72
N ALA A 152 -10.60 0.08 -7.90
CA ALA A 152 -10.84 -0.26 -6.50
C ALA A 152 -11.18 0.99 -5.67
N SER A 153 -10.48 2.10 -5.90
CA SER A 153 -10.79 3.40 -5.30
C SER A 153 -12.19 3.89 -5.69
N TYR A 154 -12.55 3.81 -6.98
CA TYR A 154 -13.87 4.16 -7.48
C TYR A 154 -14.97 3.29 -6.86
N LYS A 155 -14.79 1.96 -6.86
CA LYS A 155 -15.75 1.02 -6.24
C LYS A 155 -15.98 1.34 -4.77
N ARG A 156 -14.92 1.66 -4.00
CA ARG A 156 -15.04 2.10 -2.60
C ARG A 156 -15.86 3.39 -2.47
N ARG A 157 -15.54 4.43 -3.25
CA ARG A 157 -16.29 5.69 -3.25
C ARG A 157 -17.75 5.51 -3.67
N TYR A 158 -18.01 4.63 -4.63
CA TYR A 158 -19.36 4.32 -5.09
C TYR A 158 -20.17 3.58 -4.03
N LYS A 159 -19.59 2.57 -3.34
CA LYS A 159 -20.29 1.83 -2.26
C LYS A 159 -20.81 2.78 -1.18
N VAL A 160 -19.97 3.71 -0.73
CA VAL A 160 -20.30 4.68 0.33
C VAL A 160 -21.32 5.73 -0.12
N ASN A 161 -21.23 6.18 -1.39
CA ASN A 161 -22.10 7.25 -1.91
C ASN A 161 -23.25 6.73 -2.77
N LYS A 162 -23.49 5.42 -2.79
CA LYS A 162 -24.41 4.76 -3.73
C LYS A 162 -25.78 5.40 -3.71
N GLU A 163 -26.34 5.61 -2.52
CA GLU A 163 -27.67 6.19 -2.38
C GLU A 163 -27.74 7.65 -2.84
N LYS A 164 -26.74 8.48 -2.50
CA LYS A 164 -26.66 9.86 -2.98
C LYS A 164 -26.55 9.94 -4.50
N ILE A 165 -25.77 9.05 -5.11
CA ILE A 165 -25.60 8.97 -6.57
C ILE A 165 -26.92 8.50 -7.23
N LEU A 166 -27.56 7.47 -6.68
CA LEU A 166 -28.83 6.96 -7.19
C LEU A 166 -29.97 7.97 -7.05
N GLU A 167 -30.03 8.70 -5.95
CA GLU A 167 -31.04 9.74 -5.73
C GLU A 167 -30.86 10.91 -6.70
N LYS A 168 -29.62 11.36 -6.91
CA LYS A 168 -29.30 12.35 -7.94
C LYS A 168 -29.71 11.87 -9.33
N ASN A 169 -29.45 10.60 -9.66
CA ASN A 169 -29.85 10.00 -10.93
C ASN A 169 -31.38 9.90 -11.06
N ARG A 170 -32.10 9.53 -10.00
CA ARG A 170 -33.57 9.49 -10.00
C ARG A 170 -34.16 10.87 -10.26
N LYS A 171 -33.67 11.90 -9.55
CA LYS A 171 -34.08 13.29 -9.76
C LYS A 171 -33.84 13.74 -11.20
N TYR A 172 -32.66 13.43 -11.75
CA TYR A 172 -32.34 13.74 -13.14
C TYR A 172 -33.27 13.01 -14.12
N GLN A 173 -33.51 11.71 -13.94
CA GLN A 173 -34.40 10.92 -14.78
C GLN A 173 -35.85 11.42 -14.74
N LEU A 174 -36.33 11.88 -13.58
CA LEU A 174 -37.65 12.47 -13.40
C LEU A 174 -37.75 13.83 -14.10
N ALA A 175 -36.76 14.71 -13.90
CA ALA A 175 -36.74 16.05 -14.47
C ALA A 175 -36.62 16.03 -16.01
N HIS A 176 -35.82 15.12 -16.55
CA HIS A 176 -35.52 15.04 -18.00
C HIS A 176 -36.26 13.90 -18.71
N LYS A 177 -37.37 13.42 -18.14
CA LYS A 177 -38.09 12.22 -18.60
C LYS A 177 -38.52 12.31 -20.07
N SER A 178 -39.00 13.47 -20.52
CA SER A 178 -39.42 13.71 -21.90
C SER A 178 -38.25 13.73 -22.86
N GLU A 179 -37.18 14.45 -22.53
CA GLU A 179 -35.95 14.56 -23.33
C GLU A 179 -35.28 13.18 -23.50
N ILE A 180 -35.19 12.40 -22.43
CA ILE A 180 -34.63 11.04 -22.45
C ILE A 180 -35.48 10.13 -23.35
N ARG A 181 -36.81 10.24 -23.27
CA ARG A 181 -37.73 9.43 -24.07
C ARG A 181 -37.66 9.79 -25.56
N GLU A 182 -37.50 11.07 -25.88
CA GLU A 182 -37.34 11.53 -27.26
C GLU A 182 -35.98 11.12 -27.84
N TYR A 183 -34.91 11.30 -27.06
CA TYR A 183 -33.58 10.80 -27.42
C TYR A 183 -33.59 9.28 -27.70
N MET A 184 -34.27 8.51 -26.84
CA MET A 184 -34.38 7.05 -27.01
C MET A 184 -35.15 6.66 -28.27
N LYS A 185 -36.23 7.38 -28.63
CA LYS A 185 -36.96 7.15 -29.89
C LYS A 185 -36.05 7.39 -31.10
N VAL A 186 -35.35 8.51 -31.12
CA VAL A 186 -34.42 8.86 -32.21
C VAL A 186 -33.30 7.83 -32.31
N TYR A 187 -32.70 7.45 -31.18
CA TYR A 187 -31.67 6.41 -31.13
C TYR A 187 -32.17 5.07 -31.68
N TYR A 188 -33.37 4.63 -31.28
CA TYR A 188 -33.96 3.39 -31.77
C TYR A 188 -34.24 3.44 -33.27
N GLN A 189 -34.84 4.53 -33.78
CA GLN A 189 -35.12 4.68 -35.20
C GLN A 189 -33.84 4.66 -36.04
N LYS A 190 -32.79 5.35 -35.57
CA LYS A 190 -31.50 5.44 -36.27
C LYS A 190 -30.74 4.12 -36.29
N ASN A 191 -30.96 3.26 -35.29
CA ASN A 191 -30.32 1.96 -35.22
C ASN A 191 -31.22 0.81 -35.71
N LYS A 192 -32.52 1.01 -35.96
CA LYS A 192 -33.50 -0.05 -36.30
C LYS A 192 -33.06 -1.01 -37.41
N SER A 193 -32.27 -0.55 -38.37
CA SER A 193 -31.72 -1.37 -39.46
C SER A 193 -30.57 -2.29 -39.04
N LYS A 194 -29.84 -1.96 -37.97
CA LYS A 194 -28.73 -2.78 -37.43
C LYS A 194 -29.20 -3.94 -36.53
N TRP A 195 -30.46 -3.93 -36.11
CA TRP A 195 -31.05 -4.90 -35.16
C TRP A 195 -32.04 -5.86 -35.83
N LYS A 196 -32.21 -5.76 -37.15
CA LYS A 196 -33.09 -6.62 -37.96
C LYS A 196 -32.33 -7.70 -38.74
N GLN A 197 -31.11 -8.03 -38.33
CA GLN A 197 -30.40 -9.25 -38.73
C GLN A 197 -30.63 -10.33 -37.68
#